data_AF-A0A1S3U344-F1
#
_entry.id   AF-A0A1S3U344-F1
#
_cell.length_a   1.000
_cell.length_b   1.000
_cell.length_c   1.000
_cell.angle_alpha   90.00
_cell.angle_beta   90.00
_cell.angle_gamma   90.00
#
_symmetry.space_group_name_H-M   'P 1'
#
loop_
_entity.id
_entity.type
_entity.pdbx_description
1 polymer ?
#
loop_
_entity_poly.entity_id
_entity_poly.type
_entity_poly.pdbx_seq_one_letter_code
_entity_poly.pdbx_strand_id
1 'polypeptide(L)'
;MGNSPSCPRLLGNGNYSSYDIILGKAATISVKKYERSFGLSWELVYDVDGMTSTLSISRNTNKKSGDDWLWIHVMDCSPVKTEKFGIRPHPMENITVEVNKEKKTGLLYPSLYNILPYEAEYGESLNGGVKTQSRVYAYGTRKGLFVMESKKKSNEKQPYVVTVAHYYVNSGSGESGIDIGFSVVVKIGVVNGQLDYSVDGPVEHPTSALVYMIEEVVRTGKWKPSACPHCKIRISNRNSVDCCYLRVNTATPLFHRHDVMQVHKTQQIWDASMGMLTVV
;
A
#
# COMPACT_ATOMS: atom_id res chain seq x y z
N MET A 1 10.53 13.74 -26.37
CA MET A 1 9.49 13.31 -25.41
C MET A 1 9.52 11.80 -25.35
N GLY A 2 10.26 11.23 -24.40
CA GLY A 2 10.35 9.78 -24.22
C GLY A 2 9.43 9.38 -23.08
N ASN A 3 8.46 8.51 -23.36
CA ASN A 3 7.67 7.87 -22.31
C ASN A 3 8.59 6.89 -21.56
N SER A 4 9.03 7.29 -20.36
CA SER A 4 9.71 6.36 -19.46
C SER A 4 8.73 5.24 -19.10
N PRO A 5 9.16 3.96 -19.12
CA PRO A 5 8.29 2.86 -18.75
C PRO A 5 8.02 2.95 -17.25
N SER A 6 6.77 3.28 -16.90
CA SER A 6 6.25 3.13 -15.55
C SER A 6 6.58 1.73 -15.04
N CYS A 7 7.05 1.63 -13.79
CA CYS A 7 7.30 0.36 -13.10
C CYS A 7 6.15 -0.64 -13.40
N PRO A 8 6.44 -1.91 -13.75
CA PRO A 8 5.40 -2.83 -14.18
C PRO A 8 4.34 -2.95 -13.08
N ARG A 9 3.11 -2.52 -13.39
CA ARG A 9 1.96 -2.77 -12.52
C ARG A 9 1.69 -4.26 -12.56
N LEU A 10 1.96 -4.96 -11.46
CA LEU A 10 1.71 -6.40 -11.39
C LEU A 10 0.24 -6.72 -11.43
N LEU A 11 -0.55 -5.95 -10.69
CA LEU A 11 -1.95 -6.19 -10.41
C LEU A 11 -2.69 -4.86 -10.19
N GLY A 12 -4.00 -4.91 -10.38
CA GLY A 12 -4.95 -3.83 -10.14
C GLY A 12 -6.34 -4.27 -10.58
N ASN A 13 -7.28 -3.35 -10.74
CA ASN A 13 -8.65 -3.64 -11.23
C ASN A 13 -8.73 -4.13 -12.70
N GLY A 14 -7.62 -4.53 -13.32
CA GLY A 14 -7.56 -5.06 -14.68
C GLY A 14 -7.73 -6.59 -14.75
N ASN A 15 -7.93 -7.10 -15.97
CA ASN A 15 -7.93 -8.53 -16.25
C ASN A 15 -6.48 -9.02 -16.42
N TYR A 16 -5.86 -9.52 -15.35
CA TYR A 16 -4.56 -10.18 -15.41
C TYR A 16 -4.75 -11.71 -15.44
N SER A 17 -3.92 -12.40 -16.23
CA SER A 17 -3.77 -13.85 -16.15
C SER A 17 -2.78 -14.22 -15.04
N SER A 18 -2.72 -15.50 -14.66
CA SER A 18 -1.64 -16.00 -13.81
C SER A 18 -0.30 -15.93 -14.57
N TYR A 19 0.79 -15.63 -13.87
CA TYR A 19 2.15 -15.62 -14.42
C TYR A 19 3.18 -15.81 -13.31
N ASP A 20 4.39 -16.20 -13.70
CA ASP A 20 5.51 -16.39 -12.79
C ASP A 20 6.60 -15.34 -13.05
N ILE A 21 7.24 -14.87 -11.98
CA ILE A 21 8.42 -14.02 -11.99
C ILE A 21 9.54 -14.80 -11.31
N ILE A 22 10.65 -14.98 -12.03
CA ILE A 22 11.84 -15.62 -11.48
C ILE A 22 12.73 -14.52 -10.90
N LEU A 23 13.04 -14.61 -9.62
CA LEU A 23 14.03 -13.75 -8.94
C LEU A 23 15.27 -14.59 -8.63
N GLY A 24 16.37 -14.33 -9.33
CA GLY A 24 17.58 -15.14 -9.18
C GLY A 24 17.37 -16.61 -9.60
N LYS A 25 18.10 -17.54 -8.96
CA LYS A 25 18.08 -18.97 -9.35
C LYS A 25 17.16 -19.86 -8.52
N ALA A 26 16.72 -19.41 -7.33
CA ALA A 26 15.90 -20.24 -6.44
C ALA A 26 14.75 -19.49 -5.75
N ALA A 27 14.34 -18.35 -6.31
CA ALA A 27 13.09 -17.72 -5.91
C ALA A 27 12.13 -17.63 -7.09
N THR A 28 10.93 -18.14 -6.88
CA THR A 28 9.82 -18.00 -7.82
C THR A 28 8.70 -17.24 -7.16
N ILE A 29 8.20 -16.21 -7.83
CA ILE A 29 7.02 -15.48 -7.42
C ILE A 29 5.92 -15.82 -8.40
N SER A 30 4.93 -16.58 -7.96
CA SER A 30 3.77 -16.91 -8.77
C SER A 30 2.60 -16.01 -8.41
N VAL A 31 1.94 -15.48 -9.44
CA VAL A 31 0.72 -14.67 -9.29
C VAL A 31 -0.46 -15.52 -9.72
N LYS A 32 -1.41 -15.74 -8.81
CA LYS A 32 -2.60 -16.56 -9.05
C LYS A 32 -3.85 -15.72 -8.90
N LYS A 33 -4.77 -15.86 -9.85
CA LYS A 33 -6.11 -15.27 -9.79
C LYS A 33 -7.13 -16.32 -9.38
N TYR A 34 -8.01 -15.97 -8.45
CA TYR A 34 -9.14 -16.78 -8.04
C TYR A 34 -10.42 -15.95 -8.13
N GLU A 35 -11.45 -16.53 -8.75
CA GLU A 35 -12.81 -16.03 -8.68
C GLU A 35 -13.53 -16.82 -7.60
N ARG A 36 -13.79 -16.18 -6.46
CA ARG A 36 -14.51 -16.79 -5.33
C ARG A 36 -15.94 -16.26 -5.31
N SER A 37 -16.82 -16.95 -4.59
CA SER A 37 -18.23 -16.58 -4.43
C SER A 37 -18.44 -15.14 -3.91
N PHE A 38 -17.42 -14.59 -3.24
CA PHE A 38 -17.42 -13.27 -2.62
C PHE A 38 -16.61 -12.21 -3.37
N GLY A 39 -16.10 -12.52 -4.57
CA GLY A 39 -15.38 -11.57 -5.41
C GLY A 39 -14.02 -12.07 -5.91
N LEU A 40 -13.21 -11.11 -6.35
CA LEU A 40 -11.90 -11.36 -6.94
C LEU A 40 -10.84 -11.47 -5.84
N SER A 41 -10.04 -12.52 -5.91
CA SER A 41 -8.85 -12.68 -5.06
C SER A 41 -7.62 -12.90 -5.92
N TRP A 42 -6.52 -12.31 -5.49
CA TRP A 42 -5.19 -12.49 -6.04
C TRP A 42 -4.30 -13.06 -4.94
N GLU A 43 -3.38 -13.93 -5.31
CA GLU A 43 -2.36 -14.47 -4.43
C GLU A 43 -0.99 -14.31 -5.11
N LEU A 44 -0.06 -13.64 -4.43
CA LEU A 44 1.35 -13.60 -4.79
C LEU A 44 2.04 -14.59 -3.86
N VAL A 45 2.47 -15.73 -4.40
CA VAL A 45 3.17 -16.77 -3.64
C VAL A 45 4.65 -16.67 -3.94
N TYR A 46 5.42 -16.35 -2.92
CA TYR A 46 6.87 -16.34 -2.91
C TYR A 46 7.37 -17.71 -2.45
N ASP A 47 7.95 -18.48 -3.34
CA ASP A 47 8.67 -19.72 -3.02
C ASP A 47 10.17 -19.41 -3.04
N VAL A 48 10.79 -19.48 -1.86
CA VAL A 48 12.23 -19.22 -1.67
C VAL A 48 12.81 -20.36 -0.86
N ASP A 49 13.73 -21.12 -1.47
CA ASP A 49 14.43 -22.22 -0.80
C ASP A 49 13.47 -23.27 -0.18
N GLY A 50 12.35 -23.56 -0.88
CA GLY A 50 11.34 -24.54 -0.45
C GLY A 50 10.40 -24.03 0.65
N MET A 51 10.51 -22.76 1.04
CA MET A 51 9.60 -22.11 1.98
C MET A 51 8.69 -21.14 1.24
N THR A 52 7.40 -21.16 1.60
CA THR A 52 6.40 -20.30 0.96
C THR A 52 5.94 -19.18 1.88
N SER A 53 5.86 -17.98 1.30
CA SER A 53 5.15 -16.84 1.86
C SER A 53 4.13 -16.35 0.84
N THR A 54 2.93 -16.00 1.29
CA THR A 54 1.83 -15.60 0.42
C THR A 54 1.34 -14.23 0.81
N LEU A 55 1.26 -13.32 -0.15
CA LEU A 55 0.50 -12.08 -0.06
C LEU A 55 -0.79 -12.23 -0.86
N SER A 56 -1.92 -12.23 -0.18
CA SER A 56 -3.25 -12.33 -0.80
C SER A 56 -3.95 -10.98 -0.78
N ILE A 57 -4.63 -10.64 -1.87
CA ILE A 57 -5.46 -9.44 -2.00
C ILE A 57 -6.84 -9.88 -2.42
N SER A 58 -7.84 -9.68 -1.59
CA SER A 58 -9.24 -10.01 -1.87
C SER A 58 -10.08 -8.75 -1.86
N ARG A 59 -10.86 -8.52 -2.91
CA ARG A 59 -11.85 -7.45 -2.97
C ARG A 59 -13.24 -8.03 -2.95
N ASN A 60 -14.09 -7.48 -2.08
CA ASN A 60 -15.51 -7.78 -2.07
C ASN A 60 -16.30 -6.49 -2.27
N THR A 61 -17.27 -6.54 -3.18
CA THR A 61 -18.20 -5.44 -3.41
C THR A 61 -19.61 -6.00 -3.26
N ASN A 62 -20.27 -5.65 -2.15
CA ASN A 62 -21.65 -6.03 -1.93
C ASN A 62 -22.55 -5.05 -2.67
N LYS A 63 -23.09 -5.47 -3.83
CA LYS A 63 -23.97 -4.62 -4.66
C LYS A 63 -25.25 -4.16 -3.93
N LYS A 64 -25.74 -4.94 -2.96
CA LYS A 64 -27.00 -4.62 -2.25
C LYS A 64 -26.78 -3.55 -1.21
N SER A 65 -25.74 -3.69 -0.40
CA SER A 65 -25.43 -2.68 0.61
C SER A 65 -24.69 -1.49 -0.01
N GLY A 66 -23.88 -1.71 -1.05
CA GLY A 66 -22.92 -0.76 -1.59
C GLY A 66 -21.59 -0.76 -0.81
N ASP A 67 -21.39 -1.72 0.10
CA ASP A 67 -20.13 -1.86 0.83
C ASP A 67 -19.06 -2.37 -0.12
N ASP A 68 -17.86 -1.81 0.02
CA ASP A 68 -16.72 -2.10 -0.83
C ASP A 68 -15.50 -2.13 0.09
N TRP A 69 -14.90 -3.32 0.22
CA TRP A 69 -13.74 -3.52 1.07
C TRP A 69 -12.65 -4.33 0.38
N LEU A 70 -11.42 -4.06 0.79
CA LEU A 70 -10.22 -4.74 0.34
C LEU A 70 -9.55 -5.38 1.54
N TRP A 71 -9.24 -6.67 1.43
CA TRP A 71 -8.45 -7.41 2.39
C TRP A 71 -7.08 -7.70 1.79
N ILE A 72 -6.03 -7.33 2.52
CA ILE A 72 -4.64 -7.69 2.21
C ILE A 72 -4.16 -8.59 3.33
N HIS A 73 -3.67 -9.75 2.97
CA HIS A 73 -3.30 -10.79 3.91
C HIS A 73 -1.89 -11.27 3.62
N VAL A 74 -1.02 -11.25 4.61
CA VAL A 74 0.32 -11.84 4.51
C VAL A 74 0.38 -13.05 5.41
N MET A 75 0.71 -14.18 4.82
CA MET A 75 0.98 -15.45 5.48
C MET A 75 2.43 -15.83 5.22
N ASP A 76 3.26 -15.90 6.26
CA ASP A 76 4.63 -16.40 6.14
C ASP A 76 4.76 -17.78 6.79
N CYS A 77 5.53 -18.67 6.17
CA CYS A 77 5.78 -20.05 6.61
C CYS A 77 4.60 -21.03 6.43
N SER A 78 3.99 -21.11 5.26
CA SER A 78 3.15 -22.29 4.98
C SER A 78 4.08 -23.47 4.65
N PRO A 79 4.04 -24.61 5.37
CA PRO A 79 4.76 -25.79 4.95
C PRO A 79 4.26 -26.15 3.56
N VAL A 80 5.17 -26.28 2.59
CA VAL A 80 4.84 -26.92 1.32
C VAL A 80 4.24 -28.27 1.69
N LYS A 81 3.18 -28.69 0.97
CA LYS A 81 2.44 -29.94 1.19
C LYS A 81 3.29 -31.20 0.92
N THR A 82 4.58 -31.21 1.28
CA THR A 82 5.38 -32.41 1.39
C THR A 82 4.94 -33.15 2.63
N GLU A 83 4.10 -34.17 2.43
CA GLU A 83 3.49 -35.07 3.42
C GLU A 83 4.49 -35.90 4.26
N LYS A 84 5.76 -35.50 4.37
CA LYS A 84 6.78 -36.32 5.02
C LYS A 84 7.56 -35.49 6.03
N PHE A 85 7.54 -35.98 7.27
CA PHE A 85 8.26 -35.58 8.47
C PHE A 85 7.51 -34.65 9.44
N GLY A 86 7.24 -35.21 10.64
CA GLY A 86 6.59 -34.58 11.78
C GLY A 86 7.42 -33.50 12.47
N ILE A 87 7.96 -32.57 11.70
CA ILE A 87 8.52 -31.33 12.22
C ILE A 87 7.33 -30.46 12.64
N ARG A 88 7.34 -29.97 13.88
CA ARG A 88 6.27 -29.14 14.43
C ARG A 88 5.89 -28.03 13.44
N PRO A 89 4.60 -27.74 13.23
CA PRO A 89 4.20 -26.60 12.42
C PRO A 89 4.85 -25.34 13.00
N HIS A 90 5.75 -24.75 12.20
CA HIS A 90 6.45 -23.53 12.56
C HIS A 90 5.44 -22.40 12.80
N PRO A 91 5.71 -21.44 13.71
CA PRO A 91 4.80 -20.33 13.95
C PRO A 91 4.54 -19.59 12.64
N MET A 92 3.28 -19.62 12.21
CA MET A 92 2.82 -18.96 11.00
C MET A 92 2.53 -17.51 11.33
N GLU A 93 3.28 -16.58 10.75
CA GLU A 93 2.95 -15.18 10.88
C GLU A 93 1.80 -14.83 9.96
N ASN A 94 0.79 -14.18 10.54
CA ASN A 94 -0.44 -13.83 9.88
C ASN A 94 -0.78 -12.36 10.16
N ILE A 95 -0.69 -11.54 9.12
CA ILE A 95 -0.97 -10.11 9.16
C ILE A 95 -2.10 -9.82 8.20
N THR A 96 -3.17 -9.20 8.70
CA THR A 96 -4.33 -8.83 7.87
C THR A 96 -4.57 -7.33 7.94
N VAL A 97 -4.71 -6.69 6.78
CA VAL A 97 -5.25 -5.34 6.64
C VAL A 97 -6.59 -5.43 5.95
N GLU A 98 -7.57 -4.77 6.55
CA GLU A 98 -8.85 -4.51 5.93
C GLU A 98 -8.97 -3.01 5.64
N VAL A 99 -9.42 -2.65 4.44
CA VAL A 99 -9.73 -1.27 4.09
C VAL A 99 -11.16 -1.20 3.59
N ASN A 100 -12.02 -0.56 4.37
CA ASN A 100 -13.42 -0.30 4.02
C ASN A 100 -13.58 1.09 3.40
N LYS A 101 -14.44 1.23 2.39
CA LYS A 101 -14.83 2.53 1.83
C LYS A 101 -16.19 2.96 2.38
N GLU A 102 -16.26 4.17 2.94
CA GLU A 102 -17.54 4.77 3.33
C GLU A 102 -18.31 5.30 2.11
N LYS A 103 -19.59 4.92 2.00
CA LYS A 103 -20.44 5.23 0.84
C LYS A 103 -20.64 6.72 0.59
N LYS A 104 -20.83 7.51 1.64
CA LYS A 104 -21.23 8.92 1.52
C LYS A 104 -20.05 9.81 1.18
N THR A 105 -18.91 9.57 1.82
CA THR A 105 -17.74 10.46 1.75
C THR A 105 -16.67 9.94 0.79
N GLY A 106 -16.67 8.63 0.51
CA GLY A 106 -15.55 7.96 -0.18
C GLY A 106 -14.28 7.86 0.67
N LEU A 107 -14.34 8.12 1.97
CA LEU A 107 -13.18 7.98 2.86
C LEU A 107 -12.94 6.52 3.23
N LEU A 108 -11.69 6.21 3.54
CA LEU A 108 -11.20 4.86 3.82
C LEU A 108 -11.08 4.61 5.32
N TYR A 109 -11.41 3.40 5.75
CA TYR A 109 -11.36 2.95 7.13
C TYR A 109 -10.43 1.73 7.20
N PRO A 110 -9.11 1.97 7.34
CA PRO A 110 -8.15 0.89 7.47
C PRO A 110 -8.13 0.31 8.88
N SER A 111 -8.12 -1.01 8.97
CA SER A 111 -7.96 -1.79 10.19
C SER A 111 -6.83 -2.80 10.00
N LEU A 112 -5.92 -2.87 10.97
CA LEU A 112 -4.85 -3.86 11.02
C LEU A 112 -5.20 -4.90 12.09
N TYR A 113 -5.29 -6.18 11.70
CA TYR A 113 -5.60 -7.29 12.59
C TYR A 113 -4.44 -8.28 12.67
N ASN A 114 -4.29 -8.86 13.85
CA ASN A 114 -3.34 -9.93 14.14
C ASN A 114 -4.11 -11.14 14.66
N ILE A 115 -3.76 -12.33 14.17
CA ILE A 115 -4.33 -13.58 14.70
C ILE A 115 -3.50 -14.13 15.86
N LEU A 116 -2.23 -13.71 16.01
CA LEU A 116 -1.33 -14.22 17.04
C LEU A 116 -0.79 -13.12 17.97
N PRO A 117 -0.69 -13.39 19.29
CA PRO A 117 -0.27 -12.42 20.31
C PRO A 117 1.25 -12.32 20.52
N TYR A 118 2.08 -12.93 19.66
CA TYR A 118 3.54 -12.89 19.85
C TYR A 118 4.13 -11.53 19.43
N GLU A 119 4.99 -11.03 20.34
CA GLU A 119 5.94 -9.89 20.37
C GLU A 119 6.30 -9.17 19.06
N ALA A 120 5.34 -8.82 18.22
CA ALA A 120 5.60 -7.98 17.06
C ALA A 120 5.62 -6.52 17.49
N GLU A 121 6.74 -5.85 17.27
CA GLU A 121 6.86 -4.42 17.52
C GLU A 121 5.94 -3.65 16.56
N TYR A 122 5.01 -2.92 17.17
CA TYR A 122 4.08 -2.04 16.47
C TYR A 122 4.53 -0.60 16.66
N GLY A 123 4.90 0.05 15.55
CA GLY A 123 5.25 1.46 15.52
C GLY A 123 4.12 2.30 14.93
N GLU A 124 3.69 3.35 15.63
CA GLU A 124 2.77 4.36 15.09
C GLU A 124 3.43 5.75 15.09
N SER A 125 3.33 6.45 13.96
CA SER A 125 3.77 7.85 13.87
C SER A 125 2.80 8.70 13.06
N LEU A 126 2.69 9.98 13.41
CA LEU A 126 1.89 10.98 12.71
C LEU A 126 2.80 12.12 12.21
N ASN A 127 2.80 12.38 10.91
CA ASN A 127 3.55 13.49 10.32
C ASN A 127 2.80 14.10 9.13
N GLY A 128 2.55 15.41 9.15
CA GLY A 128 1.97 16.13 7.99
C GLY A 128 0.64 15.53 7.47
N GLY A 129 -0.23 15.03 8.36
CA GLY A 129 -1.48 14.38 7.96
C GLY A 129 -1.33 12.92 7.49
N VAL A 130 -0.17 12.31 7.72
CA VAL A 130 0.10 10.91 7.40
C VAL A 130 0.25 10.11 8.69
N LYS A 131 -0.56 9.06 8.85
CA LYS A 131 -0.43 8.07 9.93
C LYS A 131 0.28 6.84 9.36
N THR A 132 1.37 6.42 9.99
CA THR A 132 2.11 5.21 9.60
C THR A 132 1.99 4.20 10.72
N GLN A 133 1.65 2.97 10.37
CA GLN A 133 1.64 1.80 11.24
C GLN A 133 2.61 0.78 10.65
N SER A 134 3.48 0.19 11.45
CA SER A 134 4.42 -0.83 10.97
C SER A 134 4.47 -2.03 11.91
N ARG A 135 4.72 -3.21 11.35
CA ARG A 135 4.89 -4.47 12.07
C ARG A 135 6.07 -5.23 11.49
N VAL A 136 7.03 -5.55 12.35
CA VAL A 136 8.18 -6.40 12.00
C VAL A 136 7.88 -7.83 12.41
N TYR A 137 8.36 -8.79 11.62
CA TYR A 137 8.33 -10.21 11.95
C TYR A 137 9.62 -10.88 11.47
N ALA A 138 10.03 -11.95 12.14
CA ALA A 138 11.24 -12.68 11.80
C ALA A 138 11.10 -14.16 12.14
N TYR A 139 11.64 -15.01 11.28
CA TYR A 139 11.68 -16.46 11.48
C TYR A 139 12.90 -17.08 10.78
N GLY A 140 13.84 -17.60 11.57
CA GLY A 140 15.08 -18.18 11.04
C GLY A 140 15.87 -17.16 10.23
N THR A 141 16.17 -17.51 8.98
CA THR A 141 16.84 -16.61 8.00
C THR A 141 15.91 -15.56 7.40
N ARG A 142 14.60 -15.62 7.68
CA ARG A 142 13.61 -14.73 7.10
C ARG A 142 13.28 -13.59 8.04
N LYS A 143 13.16 -12.40 7.47
CA LYS A 143 12.64 -11.21 8.14
C LYS A 143 11.65 -10.54 7.22
N GLY A 144 10.63 -9.93 7.79
CA GLY A 144 9.74 -9.09 7.03
C GLY A 144 9.27 -7.89 7.82
N LEU A 145 8.88 -6.87 7.05
CA LEU A 145 8.33 -5.65 7.58
C LEU A 145 7.08 -5.33 6.77
N PHE A 146 5.98 -5.24 7.49
CA PHE A 146 4.70 -4.84 6.96
C PHE A 146 4.40 -3.40 7.40
N VAL A 147 4.03 -2.54 6.47
CA VAL A 147 3.78 -1.11 6.73
C VAL A 147 2.45 -0.72 6.13
N MET A 148 1.66 0.03 6.89
CA MET A 148 0.45 0.69 6.44
C MET A 148 0.57 2.20 6.64
N GLU A 149 0.56 2.96 5.55
CA GLU A 149 0.58 4.42 5.54
C GLU A 149 -0.79 4.94 5.13
N SER A 150 -1.41 5.76 5.98
CA SER A 150 -2.72 6.36 5.80
C SER A 150 -2.60 7.87 5.64
N LYS A 151 -2.99 8.41 4.47
CA LYS A 151 -2.96 9.85 4.19
C LYS A 151 -4.35 10.46 4.37
N LYS A 152 -4.45 11.47 5.23
CA LYS A 152 -5.68 12.25 5.46
C LYS A 152 -5.47 13.72 5.10
N LYS A 153 -6.55 14.41 4.73
CA LYS A 153 -6.53 15.87 4.63
C LYS A 153 -6.58 16.49 6.04
N SER A 154 -6.18 17.76 6.18
CA SER A 154 -6.12 18.45 7.47
C SER A 154 -7.43 18.42 8.26
N ASN A 155 -8.56 18.42 7.56
CA ASN A 155 -9.91 18.51 8.15
C ASN A 155 -10.66 17.16 8.13
N GLU A 156 -10.05 16.09 7.64
CA GLU A 156 -10.67 14.77 7.54
C GLU A 156 -10.11 13.87 8.65
N LYS A 157 -10.99 13.17 9.38
CA LYS A 157 -10.56 12.18 10.38
C LYS A 157 -10.02 10.90 9.72
N GLN A 158 -10.54 10.57 8.54
CA GLN A 158 -10.26 9.33 7.84
C GLN A 158 -9.38 9.58 6.61
N PRO A 159 -8.54 8.60 6.22
CA PRO A 159 -7.69 8.71 5.06
C PRO A 159 -8.48 8.68 3.74
N TYR A 160 -7.94 9.33 2.72
CA TYR A 160 -8.42 9.23 1.34
C TYR A 160 -7.53 8.30 0.49
N VAL A 161 -6.32 7.99 0.97
CA VAL A 161 -5.38 7.03 0.38
C VAL A 161 -4.76 6.19 1.50
N VAL A 162 -4.71 4.88 1.27
CA VAL A 162 -3.99 3.92 2.11
C VAL A 162 -2.94 3.22 1.25
N THR A 163 -1.71 3.15 1.73
CA THR A 163 -0.64 2.36 1.11
C THR A 163 -0.24 1.25 2.06
N VAL A 164 -0.18 0.03 1.56
CA VAL A 164 0.39 -1.12 2.27
C VAL A 164 1.68 -1.53 1.57
N ALA A 165 2.78 -1.63 2.32
CA ALA A 165 4.04 -2.12 1.81
C ALA A 165 4.45 -3.37 2.60
N HIS A 166 4.86 -4.40 1.87
CA HIS A 166 5.44 -5.61 2.42
C HIS A 166 6.87 -5.72 1.94
N TYR A 167 7.80 -5.71 2.89
CA TYR A 167 9.22 -5.99 2.66
C TYR A 167 9.51 -7.40 3.13
N TYR A 168 10.16 -8.17 2.29
CA TYR A 168 10.53 -9.54 2.57
C TYR A 168 12.04 -9.69 2.38
N VAL A 169 12.65 -10.43 3.31
CA VAL A 169 14.06 -10.76 3.32
C VAL A 169 14.19 -12.23 3.65
N ASN A 170 15.01 -12.94 2.88
CA ASN A 170 15.60 -14.21 3.27
C ASN A 170 17.13 -14.06 3.14
N SER A 171 17.84 -14.14 4.26
CA SER A 171 19.31 -14.09 4.30
C SER A 171 19.85 -15.51 4.43
N GLY A 172 20.16 -16.16 3.31
CA GLY A 172 20.53 -17.57 3.27
C GLY A 172 21.85 -17.82 4.00
N SER A 173 21.83 -18.60 5.08
CA SER A 173 23.04 -19.01 5.79
C SER A 173 23.44 -20.49 5.54
N GLY A 174 22.78 -21.18 4.61
CA GLY A 174 22.97 -22.61 4.30
C GLY A 174 23.69 -22.89 2.96
N GLU A 175 23.84 -24.16 2.59
CA GLU A 175 24.53 -24.60 1.35
C GLU A 175 23.91 -24.05 0.05
N SER A 176 22.61 -23.73 0.05
CA SER A 176 21.93 -23.05 -1.08
C SER A 176 22.00 -21.52 -1.00
N GLY A 177 22.22 -20.94 0.18
CA GLY A 177 22.71 -19.58 0.44
C GLY A 177 22.13 -18.42 -0.36
N ILE A 178 20.85 -18.46 -0.77
CA ILE A 178 20.29 -17.39 -1.60
C ILE A 178 19.76 -16.26 -0.74
N ASP A 179 20.52 -15.19 -0.74
CA ASP A 179 20.11 -13.89 -0.24
C ASP A 179 19.11 -13.27 -1.23
N ILE A 180 17.89 -13.05 -0.75
CA ILE A 180 16.87 -12.33 -1.51
C ILE A 180 16.18 -11.29 -0.64
N GLY A 181 16.06 -10.08 -1.19
CA GLY A 181 15.28 -9.00 -0.63
C GLY A 181 14.34 -8.46 -1.70
N PHE A 182 13.06 -8.29 -1.37
CA PHE A 182 12.14 -7.59 -2.26
C PHE A 182 11.04 -6.84 -1.49
N SER A 183 10.31 -6.01 -2.23
CA SER A 183 9.14 -5.31 -1.70
C SER A 183 7.96 -5.36 -2.66
N VAL A 184 6.76 -5.48 -2.11
CA VAL A 184 5.49 -5.29 -2.82
C VAL A 184 4.74 -4.14 -2.17
N VAL A 185 4.14 -3.26 -2.97
CA VAL A 185 3.41 -2.08 -2.49
C VAL A 185 2.02 -2.06 -3.11
N VAL A 186 1.00 -2.10 -2.25
CA VAL A 186 -0.41 -1.94 -2.64
C VAL A 186 -0.84 -0.52 -2.32
N LYS A 187 -1.30 0.22 -3.33
CA LYS A 187 -1.91 1.54 -3.18
C LYS A 187 -3.41 1.40 -3.30
N ILE A 188 -4.14 1.97 -2.34
CA ILE A 188 -5.58 1.86 -2.21
C ILE A 188 -6.15 3.28 -2.17
N GLY A 189 -7.17 3.53 -2.96
CA GLY A 189 -7.82 4.81 -3.06
C GLY A 189 -9.26 4.69 -3.54
N VAL A 190 -9.87 5.83 -3.83
CA VAL A 190 -11.20 5.88 -4.44
C VAL A 190 -11.10 6.59 -5.79
N VAL A 191 -11.57 5.93 -6.83
CA VAL A 191 -11.64 6.44 -8.20
C VAL A 191 -13.08 6.35 -8.67
N ASN A 192 -13.65 7.47 -9.12
CA ASN A 192 -15.05 7.56 -9.55
C ASN A 192 -16.04 7.01 -8.50
N GLY A 193 -15.79 7.27 -7.21
CA GLY A 193 -16.61 6.80 -6.10
C GLY A 193 -16.48 5.30 -5.78
N GLN A 194 -15.61 4.57 -6.48
CA GLN A 194 -15.38 3.13 -6.26
C GLN A 194 -14.02 2.90 -5.61
N LEU A 195 -13.91 1.88 -4.76
CA LEU A 195 -12.61 1.48 -4.21
C LEU A 195 -11.74 1.00 -5.37
N ASP A 196 -10.51 1.48 -5.43
CA ASP A 196 -9.56 1.09 -6.45
C ASP A 196 -8.21 0.79 -5.79
N TYR A 197 -7.45 -0.10 -6.43
CA TYR A 197 -6.12 -0.44 -5.97
C TYR A 197 -5.18 -0.79 -7.11
N SER A 198 -3.89 -0.57 -6.86
CA SER A 198 -2.80 -0.99 -7.74
C SER A 198 -1.69 -1.62 -6.92
N VAL A 199 -1.02 -2.61 -7.50
CA VAL A 199 0.11 -3.30 -6.89
C VAL A 199 1.36 -3.02 -7.71
N ASP A 200 2.35 -2.42 -7.06
CA ASP A 200 3.71 -2.24 -7.57
C ASP A 200 4.61 -3.33 -6.96
N GLY A 201 5.51 -3.91 -7.76
CA GLY A 201 6.50 -4.88 -7.27
C GLY A 201 6.64 -6.08 -8.19
N PRO A 202 7.11 -7.24 -7.69
CA PRO A 202 8.06 -7.29 -6.60
C PRO A 202 9.29 -6.47 -7.06
N VAL A 203 9.71 -5.50 -6.24
CA VAL A 203 10.92 -4.73 -6.52
C VAL A 203 12.05 -5.38 -5.73
N GLU A 204 13.08 -5.87 -6.41
CA GLU A 204 14.26 -6.43 -5.78
C GLU A 204 15.08 -5.35 -5.07
N HIS A 205 15.61 -5.71 -3.89
CA HIS A 205 16.51 -4.90 -3.08
C HIS A 205 17.66 -5.76 -2.59
N PRO A 206 18.85 -5.19 -2.36
CA PRO A 206 19.88 -5.88 -1.62
C PRO A 206 19.36 -6.32 -0.25
N THR A 207 19.53 -7.60 0.09
CA THR A 207 19.12 -8.20 1.37
C THR A 207 19.63 -7.38 2.56
N SER A 208 20.91 -7.02 2.55
CA SER A 208 21.53 -6.18 3.58
C SER A 208 20.88 -4.81 3.74
N ALA A 209 20.40 -4.19 2.66
CA ALA A 209 19.72 -2.91 2.70
C ALA A 209 18.34 -3.01 3.37
N LEU A 210 17.59 -4.10 3.12
CA LEU A 210 16.32 -4.33 3.78
C LEU A 210 16.49 -4.74 5.23
N VAL A 211 17.47 -5.60 5.55
CA VAL A 211 17.82 -5.94 6.95
C VAL A 211 18.10 -4.67 7.75
N TYR A 212 18.96 -3.79 7.22
CA TYR A 212 19.26 -2.50 7.85
C TYR A 212 17.99 -1.67 8.08
N MET A 213 17.12 -1.55 7.07
CA MET A 213 15.88 -0.80 7.21
C MET A 213 14.97 -1.40 8.30
N ILE A 214 14.84 -2.73 8.36
CA ILE A 214 14.02 -3.41 9.36
C ILE A 214 14.57 -3.13 10.76
N GLU A 215 15.88 -3.24 10.96
CA GLU A 215 16.56 -2.97 12.23
C GLU A 215 16.41 -1.50 12.65
N GLU A 216 16.48 -0.55 11.70
CA GLU A 216 16.22 0.87 11.98
C GLU A 216 14.76 1.13 12.38
N VAL A 217 13.79 0.42 11.79
CA VAL A 217 12.38 0.54 12.17
C VAL A 217 12.16 0.00 13.58
N VAL A 218 12.72 -1.17 13.91
CA VAL A 218 12.72 -1.74 15.27
C VAL A 218 13.29 -0.72 16.27
N ARG A 219 14.49 -0.22 15.98
CA ARG A 219 15.22 0.69 16.88
C ARG A 219 14.51 2.02 17.12
N THR A 220 13.81 2.55 16.11
CA THR A 220 13.24 3.91 16.17
C THR A 220 11.72 3.97 16.29
N GLY A 221 11.03 2.86 16.06
CA GLY A 221 9.59 2.79 15.86
C GLY A 221 9.09 3.60 14.64
N LYS A 222 10.00 4.06 13.77
CA LYS A 222 9.68 4.96 12.65
C LYS A 222 10.11 4.35 11.33
N TRP A 223 9.12 4.10 10.48
CA TRP A 223 9.37 3.75 9.09
C TRP A 223 9.40 4.99 8.19
N LYS A 224 10.30 4.96 7.21
CA LYS A 224 10.31 5.85 6.05
C LYS A 224 10.92 5.10 4.86
N PRO A 225 10.46 5.33 3.62
CA PRO A 225 11.05 4.68 2.44
C PRO A 225 12.57 4.89 2.30
N SER A 226 13.07 6.04 2.77
CA SER A 226 14.50 6.39 2.75
C SER A 226 15.33 5.72 3.85
N ALA A 227 14.73 4.90 4.72
CA ALA A 227 15.47 4.06 5.66
C ALA A 227 16.17 2.90 4.93
N CYS A 228 15.66 2.47 3.76
CA CYS A 228 16.39 1.58 2.88
C CYS A 228 17.53 2.36 2.18
N PRO A 229 18.82 2.02 2.43
CA PRO A 229 19.96 2.74 1.86
C PRO A 229 20.00 2.62 0.33
N HIS A 230 19.55 1.48 -0.23
CA HIS A 230 19.39 1.29 -1.67
C HIS A 230 18.41 2.30 -2.28
N CYS A 231 17.26 2.52 -1.63
CA CYS A 231 16.27 3.48 -2.08
C CYS A 231 16.74 4.94 -1.89
N LYS A 232 17.49 5.22 -0.82
CA LYS A 232 17.96 6.58 -0.49
C LYS A 232 18.82 7.19 -1.60
N ILE A 233 19.75 6.42 -2.17
CA ILE A 233 20.64 6.88 -3.26
C ILE A 233 19.84 7.22 -4.52
N ARG A 234 18.77 6.47 -4.80
CA ARG A 234 17.87 6.75 -5.93
C ARG A 234 17.04 8.01 -5.71
N ILE A 235 16.71 8.34 -4.46
CA ILE A 235 15.96 9.54 -4.08
C ILE A 235 16.80 10.82 -4.23
N SER A 236 18.08 10.81 -3.89
CA SER A 236 18.95 11.99 -4.00
C SER A 236 19.30 12.37 -5.45
N ASN A 237 19.29 11.39 -6.36
CA ASN A 237 19.72 11.59 -7.75
C ASN A 237 18.59 11.95 -8.73
N ARG A 238 17.33 12.08 -8.29
CA ARG A 238 16.19 12.24 -9.19
C ARG A 238 15.21 13.35 -8.76
N ASN A 239 15.29 14.49 -9.46
CA ASN A 239 14.14 15.35 -9.77
C ASN A 239 13.22 14.74 -10.86
N SER A 240 13.22 13.41 -11.01
CA SER A 240 12.46 12.65 -12.01
C SER A 240 11.76 11.50 -11.29
N VAL A 241 10.43 11.58 -11.27
CA VAL A 241 9.48 10.53 -10.87
C VAL A 241 9.90 9.21 -11.52
N ASP A 242 10.34 8.22 -10.73
CA ASP A 242 10.09 6.78 -10.98
C ASP A 242 10.89 5.87 -10.03
N CYS A 243 10.22 4.77 -9.66
CA CYS A 243 10.67 3.53 -9.03
C CYS A 243 10.55 3.31 -7.51
N CYS A 244 10.46 4.33 -6.64
CA CYS A 244 10.22 4.09 -5.20
C CYS A 244 9.36 5.15 -4.48
N TYR A 245 8.76 6.11 -5.21
CA TYR A 245 8.11 7.24 -4.55
C TYR A 245 6.60 7.09 -4.35
N LEU A 246 6.20 7.26 -3.09
CA LEU A 246 4.86 7.63 -2.62
C LEU A 246 4.52 9.11 -2.89
N ARG A 247 5.00 9.70 -4.00
CA ARG A 247 4.71 11.11 -4.33
C ARG A 247 3.36 11.18 -5.03
N VAL A 248 2.35 11.62 -4.28
CA VAL A 248 1.08 12.10 -4.79
C VAL A 248 1.38 13.44 -5.48
N ASN A 249 1.26 13.51 -6.81
CA ASN A 249 1.15 14.80 -7.47
C ASN A 249 -0.26 15.33 -7.22
N THR A 250 -0.32 16.48 -6.56
CA THR A 250 -1.50 17.35 -6.42
C THR A 250 -1.76 18.12 -7.72
N ALA A 251 -3.03 18.12 -8.16
CA ALA A 251 -3.76 19.09 -9.00
C ALA A 251 -4.71 18.30 -9.93
N THR A 252 -6.04 18.46 -9.97
CA THR A 252 -6.89 19.64 -9.70
C THR A 252 -8.35 19.14 -9.54
N PRO A 253 -9.18 19.71 -8.66
CA PRO A 253 -10.63 19.47 -8.67
C PRO A 253 -11.30 20.49 -9.60
N LEU A 254 -11.80 20.05 -10.75
CA LEU A 254 -12.81 20.79 -11.51
C LEU A 254 -14.18 20.21 -11.14
N PHE A 255 -14.72 20.66 -10.01
CA PHE A 255 -16.15 20.57 -9.75
C PHE A 255 -16.81 21.79 -10.40
N HIS A 256 -17.38 21.60 -11.58
CA HIS A 256 -18.45 22.49 -12.06
C HIS A 256 -19.73 22.14 -11.31
N ARG A 257 -20.14 23.10 -10.50
CA ARG A 257 -21.40 23.13 -9.76
C ARG A 257 -22.50 23.53 -10.75
N HIS A 258 -23.28 22.56 -11.21
CA HIS A 258 -24.62 22.83 -11.75
C HIS A 258 -25.56 22.87 -10.54
N ASP A 259 -25.83 24.07 -10.02
CA ASP A 259 -27.06 24.32 -9.29
C ASP A 259 -27.86 25.35 -10.08
N VAL A 260 -28.92 24.82 -10.67
CA VAL A 260 -30.07 25.56 -11.18
C VAL A 260 -30.79 26.16 -9.98
N MET A 261 -30.82 27.49 -9.88
CA MET A 261 -31.91 28.17 -9.21
C MET A 261 -32.14 29.52 -9.87
N GLN A 262 -33.26 29.61 -10.59
CA GLN A 262 -33.83 30.86 -11.05
C GLN A 262 -34.22 31.71 -9.85
N VAL A 263 -33.75 32.96 -9.77
CA VAL A 263 -34.50 34.06 -9.13
C VAL A 263 -34.24 35.34 -9.93
N HIS A 264 -35.31 36.14 -10.00
CA HIS A 264 -35.61 37.24 -10.91
C HIS A 264 -34.60 38.38 -11.07
N LYS A 265 -34.59 38.91 -12.31
CA LYS A 265 -34.28 40.30 -12.66
C LYS A 265 -35.02 41.29 -11.76
N THR A 266 -34.28 42.24 -11.18
CA THR A 266 -34.61 43.67 -11.18
C THR A 266 -33.43 44.48 -10.64
N GLN A 267 -32.72 45.19 -11.51
CA GLN A 267 -31.86 46.31 -11.12
C GLN A 267 -32.47 47.57 -11.75
N GLN A 268 -33.13 48.37 -10.93
CA GLN A 268 -33.51 49.74 -11.26
C GLN A 268 -32.52 50.72 -10.60
N ILE A 269 -32.46 51.87 -11.25
CA ILE A 269 -31.56 53.02 -11.15
C ILE A 269 -31.91 53.89 -9.91
N TRP A 270 -31.19 55.01 -9.75
CA TRP A 270 -31.33 56.16 -8.81
C TRP A 270 -30.39 56.04 -7.59
N ASP A 271 -29.52 56.99 -7.24
CA ASP A 271 -29.26 58.31 -7.81
C ASP A 271 -27.92 58.89 -7.28
N ALA A 272 -27.43 59.91 -7.98
CA ALA A 272 -26.28 60.73 -7.62
C ALA A 272 -26.58 61.75 -6.50
N SER A 273 -25.57 62.15 -5.73
CA SER A 273 -25.07 63.54 -5.65
C SER A 273 -24.37 63.89 -4.31
N MET A 274 -23.20 64.52 -4.48
CA MET A 274 -22.61 65.63 -3.71
C MET A 274 -22.38 65.54 -2.19
N GLY A 275 -21.12 65.76 -1.80
CA GLY A 275 -20.70 66.12 -0.45
C GLY A 275 -19.20 66.45 -0.37
N MET A 276 -18.89 67.74 -0.23
CA MET A 276 -17.59 68.42 -0.34
C MET A 276 -16.45 68.01 0.62
N LEU A 277 -15.25 68.40 0.17
CA LEU A 277 -13.99 68.69 0.89
C LEU A 277 -14.10 69.12 2.37
N THR A 278 -13.15 68.67 3.18
CA THR A 278 -12.16 69.55 3.83
C THR A 278 -10.89 68.77 4.24
N VAL A 279 -9.72 69.32 3.90
CA VAL A 279 -8.39 68.92 4.40
C VAL A 279 -7.87 70.09 5.23
N VAL A 280 -7.24 69.80 6.36
CA VAL A 280 -6.26 70.65 7.04
C VAL A 280 -4.91 69.97 6.89
#